data_AF-V4BAD2-F1
#
_entry.id   AF-V4BAD2-F1
#
_cell.length_a   1.000
_cell.length_b   1.000
_cell.length_c   1.000
_cell.angle_alpha   90.00
_cell.angle_beta   90.00
_cell.angle_gamma   90.00
#
_symmetry.space_group_name_H-M   'P 1'
#
loop_
_entity.id
_entity.type
_entity.pdbx_description
1 polymer ?
#
loop_
_entity_poly.entity_id
_entity_poly.type
_entity_poly.pdbx_seq_one_letter_code
_entity_poly.pdbx_strand_id
1 'polypeptide(L)' 'VCNVCDLSFSSKGTLDKHSRIHNKNNFPCRFCPSSFYSSPGLTRHINKCHPSENRQVILLQIPVSRPC' A
#
# COMPACT_ATOMS: atom_id res chain seq x y z
N VAL A 1 8.47 15.18 11.28
CA VAL A 1 7.30 15.10 10.38
C VAL A 1 7.38 13.81 9.59
N CYS A 2 6.27 13.08 9.43
CA CYS A 2 6.18 11.97 8.51
C CYS A 2 5.91 12.49 7.08
N ASN A 3 6.54 11.90 6.07
CA ASN A 3 6.34 12.30 4.67
C ASN A 3 5.05 11.72 4.04
N VAL A 4 4.31 10.89 4.79
CA VAL A 4 3.09 10.22 4.34
C VAL A 4 1.85 10.77 5.05
N CYS A 5 2.01 11.37 6.22
CA CYS A 5 0.93 12.02 6.96
C CYS A 5 1.46 13.18 7.81
N ASP A 6 0.59 14.12 8.18
CA ASP A 6 0.91 15.32 8.96
C ASP A 6 1.29 15.08 10.44
N LEU A 7 1.67 13.85 10.80
CA LEU A 7 2.12 13.55 12.16
C LEU A 7 3.58 13.98 12.37
N SER A 8 3.78 14.77 13.42
CA SER A 8 5.09 15.23 13.87
C SER A 8 5.57 14.43 15.07
N PHE A 9 6.84 14.03 15.02
CA PHE A 9 7.50 13.23 16.05
C PHE A 9 8.75 13.96 16.51
N SER A 10 8.98 14.00 17.83
CA SER A 10 10.11 14.71 18.44
C SER A 10 11.43 13.93 18.37
N SER A 11 11.40 12.66 17.96
CA SER A 11 12.58 11.79 17.91
C SER A 11 12.64 10.98 16.62
N LYS A 12 13.85 10.76 16.09
CA LYS A 12 14.04 9.95 14.87
C LYS A 12 13.62 8.50 15.05
N GLY A 13 13.85 7.90 16.23
CA GLY A 13 13.45 6.52 16.50
C GLY A 13 11.94 6.30 16.54
N THR A 14 11.16 7.29 17.02
CA THR A 14 9.70 7.22 17.01
C THR A 14 9.14 7.44 15.61
N LEU A 15 9.76 8.31 14.82
CA LEU A 15 9.45 8.47 13.39
C LEU A 15 9.72 7.18 12.60
N ASP A 16 10.84 6.49 12.83
CA ASP A 16 11.18 5.22 12.16
C ASP A 16 10.13 4.14 12.45
N LYS A 17 9.82 3.93 13.74
CA LYS A 17 8.78 2.99 14.17
C LYS A 17 7.42 3.34 13.56
N HIS A 18 7.06 4.62 13.55
CA HIS A 18 5.84 5.10 12.91
C HIS A 18 5.86 4.81 11.41
N SER A 19 6.95 5.04 10.70
CA SER A 19 7.05 4.79 9.25
C SER A 19 6.80 3.33 8.86
N ARG A 20 7.02 2.37 9.77
CA ARG A 20 6.70 0.95 9.54
C ARG A 20 5.21 0.69 9.41
N ILE A 21 4.33 1.53 9.98
CA ILE A 21 2.88 1.37 9.80
C ILE A 21 2.45 1.73 8.38
N HIS A 22 3.13 2.70 7.77
CA HIS A 22 2.95 3.02 6.35
C HIS A 22 3.48 1.89 5.46
N ASN A 23 4.57 1.24 5.88
CA ASN A 23 5.14 0.08 5.18
C ASN A 23 4.31 -1.21 5.35
N LYS A 24 3.44 -1.31 6.37
CA LYS A 24 2.60 -2.50 6.64
C LYS A 24 1.45 -2.65 5.64
N ASN A 25 1.19 -1.62 4.83
CA ASN A 25 0.24 -1.63 3.72
C ASN A 25 0.94 -2.05 2.42
N ASN A 26 1.23 -3.35 2.31
CA ASN A 26 2.00 -3.89 1.18
C ASN A 26 1.28 -3.82 -0.18
N PHE A 27 -0.04 -3.58 -0.20
CA PHE A 27 -0.85 -3.59 -1.43
C PHE A 27 -1.54 -2.24 -1.66
N PRO A 28 -0.82 -1.22 -2.13
CA PRO A 28 -1.41 0.04 -2.53
C PRO A 28 -2.30 -0.14 -3.77
N CYS A 29 -3.44 0.56 -3.80
CA CYS A 29 -4.23 0.70 -5.01
C CYS A 29 -3.56 1.73 -5.94
N ARG A 30 -3.41 1.37 -7.22
CA ARG A 30 -2.83 2.28 -8.23
C ARG A 30 -3.83 3.31 -8.79
N PHE A 31 -5.10 3.20 -8.42
CA PHE A 31 -6.20 4.03 -8.93
C PHE A 31 -6.75 5.01 -7.90
N CYS A 32 -6.39 4.85 -6.63
CA CYS A 32 -6.84 5.72 -5.54
C CYS A 32 -5.85 5.65 -4.37
N PRO A 33 -5.91 6.57 -3.40
CA PRO A 33 -5.00 6.57 -2.24
C PRO A 33 -5.26 5.45 -1.22
N SER A 34 -6.12 4.46 -1.54
CA SER A 34 -6.39 3.33 -0.65
C SER A 34 -5.26 2.32 -0.68
N SER A 35 -4.90 1.77 0.47
CA SER A 35 -3.92 0.70 0.57
C SER A 35 -4.40 -0.41 1.48
N PHE A 36 -4.03 -1.65 1.15
CA PHE A 36 -4.55 -2.86 1.79
C PHE A 36 -3.41 -3.70 2.38
N TYR A 37 -3.73 -4.40 3.46
CA TYR A 37 -2.81 -5.30 4.14
C TYR A 37 -2.65 -6.65 3.43
N SER A 38 -3.51 -6.96 2.45
CA SER A 38 -3.52 -8.25 1.76
C SER A 38 -3.91 -8.12 0.28
N SER A 39 -3.31 -8.97 -0.54
CA SER A 39 -3.60 -9.05 -1.98
C SER A 39 -5.10 -9.28 -2.28
N PRO A 40 -5.80 -10.23 -1.61
CA PRO A 40 -7.24 -10.44 -1.81
C PRO A 40 -8.08 -9.21 -1.40
N GLY A 41 -7.63 -8.48 -0.38
CA GLY A 41 -8.28 -7.23 0.06
C GLY A 41 -8.25 -6.16 -1.04
N LEU A 42 -7.10 -5.98 -1.68
CA LEU A 42 -6.94 -5.06 -2.80
C LEU A 42 -7.76 -5.51 -4.02
N THR A 43 -7.73 -6.80 -4.39
CA THR A 43 -8.51 -7.32 -5.53
C THR A 43 -10.01 -7.10 -5.34
N ARG A 44 -10.54 -7.36 -4.13
CA ARG A 44 -11.94 -7.06 -3.80
C ARG A 44 -12.26 -5.58 -3.90
N HIS A 45 -11.36 -4.72 -3.43
CA HIS A 45 -11.53 -3.27 -3.56
C HIS A 45 -11.60 -2.83 -5.02
N ILE A 46 -10.69 -3.33 -5.86
CA ILE A 46 -10.68 -3.00 -7.29
C ILE A 46 -11.95 -3.49 -7.97
N ASN A 47 -12.40 -4.71 -7.69
CA ASN A 47 -13.68 -5.21 -8.21
C ASN A 47 -14.86 -4.30 -7.87
N LYS A 48 -14.89 -3.75 -6.66
CA LYS A 48 -16.02 -2.95 -6.16
C LYS A 48 -15.94 -1.48 -6.56
N CYS A 49 -14.74 -0.92 -6.61
CA CYS A 49 -14.51 0.53 -6.73
C CYS A 49 -13.87 0.92 -8.07
N HIS A 50 -13.18 -0.02 -8.73
CA HIS A 50 -12.51 0.15 -10.03
C HIS A 50 -12.86 -1.02 -10.99
N PRO A 51 -14.15 -1.27 -11.26
CA PRO A 51 -14.60 -2.45 -12.01
C PRO A 51 -14.04 -2.53 -13.45
N SER A 52 -13.68 -1.40 -14.06
CA SER A 52 -13.03 -1.33 -15.38
C SER A 52 -11.58 -1.82 -15.39
N GLU A 53 -10.92 -1.84 -14.23
CA GLU A 53 -9.47 -2.01 -14.10
C GLU A 53 -9.03 -3.36 -13.52
N ASN A 54 -10.00 -4.22 -13.21
CA ASN A 54 -9.80 -5.52 -12.57
C ASN A 54 -8.94 -6.50 -13.40
N ARG A 55 -8.96 -6.40 -14.74
CA ARG A 55 -8.28 -7.34 -15.65
C ARG A 55 -6.75 -7.29 -15.58
N GLN A 56 -6.17 -6.20 -15.08
CA GLN A 56 -4.72 -5.94 -15.18
C GLN A 56 -3.99 -5.93 -13.83
N VAL A 57 -4.69 -6.09 -12.71
CA VAL A 57 -4.08 -6.07 -11.37
C VAL A 57 -3.65 -7.43 -10.83
N ILE A 58 -4.27 -8.53 -11.28
CA ILE A 58 -3.88 -9.90 -10.88
C ILE A 58 -2.41 -10.18 -11.25
N LEU A 59 -1.90 -9.56 -12.31
CA LEU A 59 -0.53 -9.71 -12.80
C LEU A 59 0.51 -8.83 -12.07
N LEU A 60 0.07 -7.80 -11.32
CA LEU A 60 0.95 -6.81 -10.68
C LEU A 60 1.07 -6.98 -9.16
N GLN A 61 0.30 -7.90 -8.57
CA GLN A 61 0.29 -8.17 -7.13
C GLN A 61 1.13 -9.40 -6.72
N ILE A 62 1.78 -10.08 -7.67
CA ILE A 62 2.89 -10.96 -7.36
C ILE A 62 4.03 -10.02 -6.96
N PRO A 63 4.52 -10.02 -5.70
CA PRO A 63 5.80 -9.42 -5.41
C PRO A 63 6.82 -10.28 -6.17
N VAL A 64 7.06 -9.94 -7.44
CA VAL A 64 8.26 -10.37 -8.11
C VAL A 64 9.34 -9.62 -7.34
N SER A 65 9.82 -10.26 -6.27
CA SER A 65 11.20 -10.12 -5.84
C SER A 65 11.98 -10.31 -7.13
N ARG A 66 12.34 -9.19 -7.79
CA ARG A 66 13.34 -9.21 -8.85
C ARG A 66 14.53 -9.93 -8.21
N PRO A 67 14.87 -11.16 -8.64
CA PRO A 67 16.20 -11.63 -8.36
C PRO A 67 17.11 -10.65 -9.10
N CYS A 68 18.13 -10.16 -8.41
CA CYS A 68 19.29 -9.61 -9.10
C CYS A 68 19.83 -10.64 -10.09
#